data_AF-A0AA41TAS5-F1
#
_entry.id   AF-A0AA41TAS5-F1
#
_cell.length_a   1.000
_cell.length_b   1.000
_cell.length_c   1.000
_cell.angle_alpha   90.00
_cell.angle_beta   90.00
_cell.angle_gamma   90.00
#
_symmetry.space_group_name_H-M   'P 1'
#
loop_
_entity.id
_entity.type
_entity.pdbx_description
1 polymer ?
#
loop_
_entity_poly.entity_id
_entity_poly.type
_entity_poly.pdbx_seq_one_letter_code
_entity_poly.pdbx_strand_id
1 'polypeptide(L)'
;MNFQENFKKYMKKCDHHISDLHKQLASHYALVEKAQKALTKQQRDLQMKTKQLEIKLSNKMEEDIKKSWKKSTQACDDLMCYVDLYNQAQSKWFEKMVTTTLELEIWKWRGWRFYLRLQPEEQPENTMASQIPWQSETILFLAASSPHSRQAPAQL
;
A
#
# COMPACT_ATOMS: atom_id res chain seq x y z
N MET A 1 10.40 -36.51 8.66
CA MET A 1 9.86 -35.72 7.53
C MET A 1 9.16 -34.49 8.11
N ASN A 2 9.78 -33.30 8.05
CA ASN A 2 9.24 -32.07 8.69
C ASN A 2 8.82 -31.00 7.66
N PHE A 3 8.58 -31.38 6.41
CA PHE A 3 8.26 -30.45 5.32
C PHE A 3 7.00 -29.61 5.61
N GLN A 4 5.94 -30.26 6.10
CA GLN A 4 4.68 -29.59 6.44
C GLN A 4 4.83 -28.62 7.61
N GLU A 5 5.61 -28.97 8.64
CA GLU A 5 5.90 -28.09 9.77
C GLU A 5 6.74 -26.87 9.34
N ASN A 6 7.75 -27.10 8.51
CA ASN A 6 8.59 -26.04 7.96
C ASN A 6 7.78 -25.10 7.07
N PHE A 7 6.90 -25.63 6.21
CA PHE A 7 6.01 -24.83 5.38
C PHE A 7 5.04 -24.01 6.22
N LYS A 8 4.39 -24.61 7.22
CA LYS A 8 3.49 -23.90 8.15
C LYS A 8 4.20 -22.77 8.88
N LYS A 9 5.45 -22.99 9.31
CA LYS A 9 6.29 -21.97 9.95
C LYS A 9 6.66 -20.85 8.97
N TYR A 10 6.99 -21.19 7.73
CA TYR A 10 7.28 -20.23 6.66
C TYR A 10 6.09 -19.32 6.38
N MET A 11 4.89 -19.91 6.21
CA MET A 11 3.65 -19.17 5.97
C MET A 11 3.36 -18.16 7.06
N LYS A 12 3.46 -18.57 8.33
CA LYS A 12 3.27 -17.67 9.46
C LYS A 12 4.27 -16.51 9.46
N LYS A 13 5.53 -16.77 9.10
CA LYS A 13 6.57 -15.73 9.03
C LYS A 13 6.29 -14.73 7.91
N CYS A 14 5.87 -15.19 6.73
CA CYS A 14 5.53 -14.32 5.61
C CYS A 14 4.31 -13.45 5.93
N ASP A 15 3.27 -14.05 6.53
CA ASP A 15 2.06 -13.33 6.94
C ASP A 15 2.36 -12.23 7.97
N HIS A 16 3.15 -12.53 9.01
CA HIS A 16 3.62 -11.51 9.97
C HIS A 16 4.42 -10.40 9.29
N HIS A 17 5.34 -10.77 8.39
CA HIS A 17 6.17 -9.80 7.69
C HIS A 17 5.33 -8.85 6.81
N ILE A 18 4.35 -9.38 6.08
CA ILE A 18 3.43 -8.59 5.25
C ILE A 18 2.58 -7.67 6.13
N SER A 19 2.05 -8.20 7.24
CA SER A 19 1.26 -7.43 8.21
C SER A 19 2.06 -6.26 8.78
N ASP A 20 3.31 -6.48 9.17
CA ASP A 20 4.17 -5.44 9.74
C ASP A 20 4.54 -4.37 8.71
N LEU A 21 4.82 -4.75 7.46
CA LEU A 21 5.01 -3.78 6.37
C LEU A 21 3.74 -2.95 6.11
N HIS A 22 2.56 -3.58 6.19
CA HIS A 22 1.29 -2.86 6.03
C HIS A 22 1.04 -1.88 7.19
N LYS A 23 1.38 -2.24 8.43
CA LYS A 23 1.32 -1.30 9.57
C LYS A 23 2.27 -0.12 9.40
N GLN A 24 3.48 -0.35 8.91
CA GLN A 24 4.44 0.72 8.60
C GLN A 24 3.87 1.66 7.54
N LEU A 25 3.26 1.12 6.48
CA LEU A 25 2.61 1.91 5.43
C LEU A 25 1.48 2.79 6.00
N ALA A 26 0.62 2.23 6.85
CA ALA A 26 -0.44 2.98 7.51
C ALA A 26 0.10 4.11 8.42
N SER A 27 1.21 3.84 9.13
CA SER A 27 1.90 4.85 9.94
C SER A 27 2.45 6.00 9.08
N HIS A 28 3.08 5.69 7.94
CA HIS A 28 3.59 6.71 7.03
C HIS A 28 2.47 7.53 6.38
N TYR A 29 1.35 6.88 6.04
CA TYR A 29 0.16 7.57 5.54
C TYR A 29 -0.38 8.60 6.55
N ALA A 30 -0.47 8.23 7.83
CA ALA A 30 -0.89 9.16 8.89
C ALA A 30 0.06 10.37 9.04
N LEU A 31 1.36 10.18 8.83
CA LEU A 31 2.35 11.27 8.83
C LEU A 31 2.15 12.22 7.65
N VAL A 32 1.90 11.68 6.45
CA VAL A 32 1.58 12.47 5.25
C VAL A 32 0.32 13.30 5.48
N GLU A 33 -0.76 12.72 6.00
CA GLU A 33 -1.99 13.45 6.31
C GLU A 33 -1.77 14.57 7.33
N LYS A 34 -0.96 14.31 8.37
CA LYS A 34 -0.63 15.31 9.39
C LYS A 34 0.18 16.46 8.80
N ALA A 35 1.18 16.16 7.96
CA ALA A 35 2.01 17.15 7.29
C ALA A 35 1.18 17.99 6.29
N GLN A 36 0.26 17.37 5.55
CA GLN A 36 -0.65 18.06 4.66
C GLN A 36 -1.55 19.06 5.41
N LYS A 37 -2.14 18.65 6.55
CA LYS A 37 -2.93 19.53 7.41
C LYS A 37 -2.09 20.70 7.97
N ALA A 38 -0.84 20.43 8.35
CA ALA A 38 0.08 21.46 8.83
C ALA A 38 0.42 22.48 7.73
N LEU A 39 0.69 22.02 6.50
CA LEU A 39 0.93 22.88 5.35
C LEU A 39 -0.26 23.78 5.05
N THR A 40 -1.48 23.22 4.98
CA THR A 40 -2.70 24.02 4.75
C THR A 40 -2.91 25.07 5.85
N LYS A 41 -2.56 24.76 7.11
CA LYS A 41 -2.61 25.74 8.21
C LYS A 41 -1.60 26.87 8.00
N GLN A 42 -0.34 26.54 7.68
CA GLN A 42 0.70 27.55 7.41
C GLN A 42 0.35 28.43 6.21
N GLN A 43 -0.23 27.86 5.15
CA GLN A 43 -0.70 28.61 3.97
C GLN A 43 -1.81 29.60 4.32
N ARG A 44 -2.78 29.20 5.16
CA ARG A 44 -3.84 30.10 5.64
C ARG A 44 -3.31 31.21 6.52
N ASP A 45 -2.40 30.91 7.45
CA ASP A 45 -1.77 31.91 8.31
C ASP A 45 -0.97 32.93 7.48
N LEU A 46 -0.26 32.47 6.45
CA LEU A 46 0.47 33.32 5.51
C LEU A 46 -0.48 34.24 4.73
N GLN A 47 -1.58 33.71 4.19
CA GLN A 47 -2.59 34.53 3.52
C GLN A 47 -3.18 35.62 4.42
N MET A 48 -3.50 35.29 5.68
CA MET A 48 -4.06 36.26 6.62
C MET A 48 -3.06 37.38 6.92
N LYS A 49 -1.78 37.04 7.14
CA LYS A 49 -0.73 38.03 7.37
C LYS A 49 -0.47 38.93 6.17
N THR A 50 -0.51 38.38 4.95
CA THR A 50 -0.40 39.17 3.72
C THR A 50 -1.54 40.19 3.61
N LYS A 51 -2.78 39.75 3.83
CA LYS A 51 -3.95 40.66 3.85
C LYS A 51 -3.84 41.74 4.92
N GLN A 52 -3.29 41.41 6.09
CA GLN A 52 -3.07 42.38 7.16
C GLN A 52 -2.01 43.43 6.78
N LEU A 53 -0.97 43.03 6.04
CA LEU A 53 0.08 43.93 5.56
C LEU A 53 -0.40 44.88 4.46
N GLU A 54 -1.32 44.46 3.61
CA GLU A 54 -1.99 45.36 2.65
C GLU A 54 -2.75 46.50 3.35
N ILE A 55 -3.25 46.28 4.57
CA ILE A 55 -4.03 47.26 5.34
C ILE A 55 -3.13 48.19 6.16
N LYS A 56 -2.00 47.69 6.70
CA LYS A 56 -1.06 48.49 7.50
C LYS A 56 0.39 48.08 7.26
N LEU A 57 1.17 48.85 6.52
CA LEU A 57 2.59 48.56 6.35
C LEU A 57 3.39 48.94 7.61
N SER A 58 4.08 47.96 8.20
CA SER A 58 5.01 48.15 9.33
C SER A 58 6.17 47.17 9.22
N ASN A 59 7.40 47.64 9.47
CA ASN A 59 8.63 46.83 9.41
C ASN A 59 8.55 45.56 10.27
N LYS A 60 7.85 45.61 11.42
CA LYS A 60 7.64 44.43 12.27
C LYS A 60 6.83 43.34 11.56
N MET A 61 5.83 43.73 10.78
CA MET A 61 4.96 42.79 10.08
C MET A 61 5.62 42.21 8.82
N GLU A 62 6.50 42.97 8.17
CA GLU A 62 7.32 42.47 7.08
C GLU A 62 8.20 41.29 7.53
N GLU A 63 8.84 41.42 8.70
CA GLU A 63 9.64 40.33 9.29
C GLU A 63 8.77 39.14 9.73
N ASP A 64 7.58 39.38 10.27
CA ASP A 64 6.64 38.31 10.62
C ASP A 64 6.11 37.54 9.39
N ILE A 65 6.00 38.19 8.23
CA ILE A 65 5.67 37.55 6.95
C ILE A 65 6.85 36.72 6.45
N LYS A 66 8.08 37.27 6.44
CA LYS A 66 9.29 36.50 6.08
C LYS A 66 9.43 35.24 6.93
N LYS A 67 9.15 35.34 8.23
CA LYS A 67 9.16 34.19 9.16
C LYS A 67 8.06 33.17 8.83
N SER A 68 6.85 33.63 8.52
CA SER A 68 5.76 32.74 8.10
C SER A 68 6.03 32.07 6.75
N TRP A 69 6.67 32.76 5.81
CA TRP A 69 7.14 32.19 4.55
C TRP A 69 8.11 31.04 4.78
N LYS A 70 9.15 31.24 5.60
CA LYS A 70 10.10 30.18 5.96
C LYS A 70 9.42 28.95 6.56
N LYS A 71 8.42 29.15 7.43
CA LYS A 71 7.63 28.05 8.01
C LYS A 71 6.77 27.31 6.97
N SER A 72 6.20 28.04 6.02
CA SER A 72 5.43 27.43 4.93
C SER A 72 6.33 26.61 4.01
N THR A 73 7.53 27.11 3.67
CA THR A 73 8.52 26.35 2.89
C THR A 73 8.95 25.09 3.62
N GLN A 74 9.30 25.19 4.90
CA GLN A 74 9.66 24.01 5.70
C GLN A 74 8.53 22.98 5.75
N ALA A 75 7.27 23.41 5.89
CA ALA A 75 6.14 22.49 5.89
C ALA A 75 5.94 21.78 4.53
N CYS A 76 6.29 22.42 3.41
CA CYS A 76 6.35 21.77 2.11
C CYS A 76 7.48 20.72 2.06
N ASP A 77 8.67 21.07 2.52
CA ASP A 77 9.83 20.16 2.52
C ASP A 77 9.57 18.93 3.40
N ASP A 78 8.97 19.13 4.58
CA ASP A 78 8.55 18.06 5.49
C ASP A 78 7.50 17.15 4.81
N LEU A 79 6.50 17.74 4.14
CA LEU A 79 5.50 16.98 3.39
C LEU A 79 6.14 16.12 2.29
N MET A 80 7.07 16.70 1.53
CA MET A 80 7.80 15.98 0.48
C MET A 80 8.56 14.79 1.07
N CYS A 81 9.27 14.99 2.18
CA CYS A 81 9.98 13.92 2.88
C CYS A 81 9.04 12.79 3.34
N TYR A 82 7.87 13.11 3.91
CA TYR A 82 6.93 12.08 4.35
C TYR A 82 6.29 11.32 3.18
N VAL A 83 6.04 11.99 2.05
CA VAL A 83 5.54 11.35 0.83
C VAL A 83 6.59 10.38 0.27
N ASP A 84 7.86 10.76 0.26
CA ASP A 84 8.94 9.87 -0.19
C ASP A 84 9.08 8.64 0.71
N LEU A 85 9.01 8.80 2.04
CA LEU A 85 9.01 7.68 2.98
C LEU A 85 7.82 6.75 2.78
N TYR A 86 6.63 7.30 2.55
CA TYR A 86 5.44 6.51 2.22
C TYR A 86 5.64 5.72 0.92
N ASN A 87 6.15 6.35 -0.13
CA ASN A 87 6.41 5.70 -1.42
C ASN A 87 7.46 4.58 -1.28
N GLN A 88 8.53 4.80 -0.52
CA GLN A 88 9.53 3.77 -0.24
C GLN A 88 8.92 2.58 0.51
N ALA A 89 8.14 2.84 1.56
CA ALA A 89 7.46 1.80 2.32
C ALA A 89 6.44 1.04 1.47
N GLN A 90 5.71 1.73 0.59
CA GLN A 90 4.75 1.14 -0.33
C GLN A 90 5.44 0.22 -1.34
N SER A 91 6.52 0.68 -1.98
CA SER A 91 7.29 -0.12 -2.94
C SER A 91 7.84 -1.38 -2.28
N LYS A 92 8.39 -1.26 -1.07
CA LYS A 92 8.89 -2.42 -0.31
C LYS A 92 7.78 -3.41 0.04
N TRP A 93 6.62 -2.93 0.46
CA TRP A 93 5.45 -3.77 0.72
C TRP A 93 5.00 -4.49 -0.57
N PHE A 94 4.93 -3.76 -1.67
CA PHE A 94 4.52 -4.29 -2.98
C PHE A 94 5.48 -5.39 -3.47
N GLU A 95 6.79 -5.13 -3.50
CA GLU A 95 7.79 -6.11 -3.91
C GLU A 95 7.70 -7.39 -3.07
N LYS A 96 7.51 -7.24 -1.75
CA LYS A 96 7.42 -8.39 -0.86
C LYS A 96 6.12 -9.16 -1.05
N MET A 97 5.00 -8.48 -1.27
CA MET A 97 3.72 -9.10 -1.62
C MET A 97 3.84 -9.92 -2.90
N VAL A 98 4.37 -9.32 -3.97
CA VAL A 98 4.53 -9.97 -5.29
C VAL A 98 5.43 -11.19 -5.20
N THR A 99 6.56 -11.07 -4.49
CA THR A 99 7.47 -12.21 -4.34
C THR A 99 6.83 -13.34 -3.54
N THR A 100 6.10 -13.01 -2.47
CA THR A 100 5.43 -14.01 -1.63
C THR A 100 4.30 -14.73 -2.41
N THR A 101 3.52 -14.01 -3.22
CA THR A 101 2.46 -14.63 -4.04
C THR A 101 3.04 -15.52 -5.14
N LEU A 102 4.12 -15.10 -5.80
CA LEU A 102 4.81 -15.93 -6.78
C LEU A 102 5.41 -17.19 -6.15
N GLU A 103 6.02 -17.09 -4.97
CA GLU A 103 6.51 -18.25 -4.24
C GLU A 103 5.38 -19.23 -3.91
N LEU A 104 4.24 -18.73 -3.46
CA LEU A 104 3.06 -19.56 -3.18
C LEU A 104 2.55 -20.27 -4.43
N GLU A 105 2.55 -19.58 -5.56
CA GLU A 105 2.21 -20.16 -6.84
C GLU A 105 3.20 -21.27 -7.25
N ILE A 106 4.50 -21.04 -7.07
CA ILE A 106 5.54 -22.07 -7.31
C ILE A 106 5.32 -23.28 -6.39
N TRP A 107 5.00 -23.07 -5.11
CA TRP A 107 4.68 -24.15 -4.19
C TRP A 107 3.44 -24.94 -4.63
N LYS A 108 2.41 -24.26 -5.11
CA LYS A 108 1.21 -24.88 -5.68
C LYS A 108 1.56 -25.75 -6.90
N TRP A 109 2.34 -25.23 -7.85
CA TRP A 109 2.77 -25.99 -9.03
C TRP A 109 3.63 -27.19 -8.65
N ARG A 110 4.55 -27.06 -7.68
CA ARG A 110 5.36 -28.18 -7.17
C ARG A 110 4.50 -29.25 -6.52
N GLY A 111 3.53 -28.85 -5.71
CA GLY A 111 2.56 -29.77 -5.10
C GLY A 111 1.74 -30.50 -6.15
N TRP A 112 1.24 -29.80 -7.17
CA TRP A 112 0.48 -30.41 -8.26
C TRP A 112 1.33 -31.38 -9.10
N ARG A 113 2.58 -31.02 -9.41
CA ARG A 113 3.53 -31.92 -10.08
C ARG A 113 3.83 -33.17 -9.24
N PHE A 114 3.94 -33.03 -7.92
CA PHE A 114 4.12 -34.17 -7.01
C PHE A 114 2.89 -35.07 -6.98
N TYR A 115 1.69 -34.48 -6.94
CA TYR A 115 0.42 -35.19 -7.02
C TYR A 115 0.28 -35.98 -8.34
N LEU A 116 0.59 -35.36 -9.48
CA LEU A 116 0.59 -36.02 -10.79
C LEU A 116 1.62 -37.15 -10.89
N ARG A 117 2.77 -37.03 -10.22
CA ARG A 117 3.79 -38.10 -10.17
C ARG A 117 3.36 -39.30 -9.32
N LEU A 118 2.44 -39.10 -8.38
CA LEU A 118 1.94 -40.14 -7.49
C LEU A 118 0.65 -40.83 -7.99
N GLN A 119 0.08 -40.37 -9.11
CA GLN A 119 -1.01 -41.10 -9.75
C GLN A 119 -0.45 -42.31 -10.52
N PRO A 120 -0.89 -43.55 -10.23
CA PRO A 120 -0.67 -44.65 -11.16
C PRO A 120 -1.41 -44.32 -12.46
N GLU A 121 -0.78 -44.67 -13.59
CA GLU A 121 -1.30 -44.46 -14.95
C GLU A 121 -2.59 -45.26 -15.15
N GLU A 122 -3.73 -44.73 -14.71
CA GLU A 122 -5.03 -45.18 -15.16
C GLU A 122 -5.47 -44.34 -16.37
N GLN A 123 -5.74 -45.05 -17.45
CA GLN A 123 -6.21 -44.56 -18.75
C GLN A 123 -7.50 -43.71 -18.62
N PRO A 124 -7.76 -42.78 -19.56
CA PRO A 124 -8.70 -41.68 -19.32
C PRO A 124 -10.15 -42.06 -19.62
N GLU A 125 -11.00 -42.16 -18.58
CA GLU A 125 -12.44 -41.95 -18.73
C GLU A 125 -12.86 -40.63 -18.05
N ASN A 126 -12.75 -39.56 -18.84
CA ASN A 126 -13.71 -38.49 -19.02
C ASN A 126 -14.83 -38.28 -17.96
N THR A 127 -14.56 -37.94 -16.68
CA THR A 127 -15.61 -37.36 -15.79
C THR A 127 -15.13 -36.60 -14.53
N MET A 128 -13.95 -35.97 -14.49
CA MET A 128 -13.43 -35.38 -13.23
C MET A 128 -12.92 -33.92 -13.36
N ALA A 129 -13.53 -33.11 -14.22
CA ALA A 129 -13.22 -31.67 -14.31
C ALA A 129 -14.04 -30.79 -13.33
N SER A 130 -14.94 -31.36 -12.52
CA SER A 130 -15.93 -30.59 -11.74
C SER A 130 -15.57 -30.36 -10.27
N GLN A 131 -14.44 -30.86 -9.76
CA GLN A 131 -14.08 -30.76 -8.33
C GLN A 131 -12.68 -30.18 -8.13
N ILE A 132 -12.54 -28.87 -8.32
CA ILE A 132 -11.41 -28.09 -7.77
C ILE A 132 -11.98 -27.13 -6.70
N PRO A 133 -11.88 -27.44 -5.40
CA PRO A 133 -12.53 -26.65 -4.32
C PRO A 133 -11.92 -25.27 -4.04
N TRP A 134 -10.85 -24.86 -4.73
CA TRP A 134 -10.03 -23.71 -4.30
C TRP A 134 -9.98 -22.55 -5.29
N GLN A 135 -10.75 -22.58 -6.39
CA GLN A 135 -10.71 -21.51 -7.38
C GLN A 135 -11.60 -20.30 -7.04
N SER A 136 -12.60 -20.43 -6.18
CA SER A 136 -13.62 -19.38 -6.03
C SER A 136 -13.24 -18.24 -5.08
N GLU A 137 -12.55 -18.51 -3.97
CA GLU A 137 -12.41 -17.48 -2.92
C GLU A 137 -11.24 -16.51 -3.16
N THR A 138 -10.15 -16.96 -3.80
CA THR A 138 -8.96 -16.11 -4.01
C THR A 138 -9.18 -15.07 -5.11
N ILE A 139 -9.94 -15.41 -6.15
CA ILE A 139 -10.23 -14.50 -7.28
C ILE A 139 -11.26 -13.44 -6.86
N LEU A 140 -12.25 -13.80 -6.02
CA LEU A 140 -13.23 -12.84 -5.50
C LEU A 140 -12.62 -11.81 -4.54
N PHE A 141 -11.64 -12.21 -3.71
CA PHE A 141 -10.96 -11.29 -2.79
C PHE A 141 -10.06 -10.27 -3.51
N LEU A 142 -9.40 -10.70 -4.60
CA LEU A 142 -8.60 -9.83 -5.46
C LEU A 142 -9.49 -8.86 -6.27
N ALA A 143 -10.67 -9.28 -6.70
CA ALA A 143 -11.63 -8.41 -7.40
C ALA A 143 -12.24 -7.34 -6.47
N ALA A 144 -12.49 -7.66 -5.20
CA ALA A 144 -13.07 -6.74 -4.22
C ALA A 144 -12.09 -5.65 -3.72
N SER A 145 -10.78 -5.87 -3.89
CA SER A 145 -9.72 -4.97 -3.38
C SER A 145 -9.15 -4.03 -4.45
N SER A 146 -9.61 -4.13 -5.70
CA SER A 146 -9.15 -3.27 -6.79
C SER A 146 -9.86 -1.90 -6.78
N PRO A 147 -9.15 -0.76 -6.68
CA PRO A 147 -9.77 0.57 -6.65
C PRO A 147 -10.39 1.00 -7.99
N HIS A 148 -10.20 0.23 -9.06
CA HIS A 148 -10.49 0.66 -10.44
C HIS A 148 -11.90 0.34 -10.94
N SER A 149 -12.80 -0.12 -10.07
CA SER A 149 -14.20 -0.43 -10.44
C SER A 149 -15.24 0.58 -9.94
N ARG A 150 -14.83 1.75 -9.42
CA ARG A 150 -15.74 2.86 -9.06
C ARG A 150 -15.75 4.02 -10.06
N GLN A 151 -15.65 3.74 -11.35
CA GLN A 151 -16.09 4.69 -12.37
C GLN A 151 -17.17 4.00 -13.22
N ALA A 152 -18.42 4.32 -12.91
CA ALA A 152 -19.54 4.06 -13.79
C ALA A 152 -19.39 4.95 -15.04
N PRO A 153 -19.55 4.43 -16.26
CA PRO A 153 -19.64 5.27 -17.43
C PRO A 153 -20.99 6.01 -17.41
N ALA A 154 -20.93 7.34 -17.38
CA ALA A 154 -22.05 8.20 -17.69
C ALA A 154 -22.50 7.91 -19.13
N GLN A 155 -23.74 7.47 -19.29
CA GLN A 155 -24.41 7.31 -20.58
C GLN A 155 -24.67 8.70 -21.17
N LEU A 156 -24.35 8.86 -22.45
CA LEU A 156 -24.72 9.99 -23.30
C LEU A 156 -26.22 9.99 -23.60
#